data_AF-A0A2M7FUQ6-F1
#
_entry.id   AF-A0A2M7FUQ6-F1
#
_cell.length_a   1.000
_cell.length_b   1.000
_cell.length_c   1.000
_cell.angle_alpha   90.00
_cell.angle_beta   90.00
_cell.angle_gamma   90.00
#
_symmetry.space_group_name_H-M   'P 1'
#
loop_
_entity.id
_entity.type
_entity.pdbx_description
1 polymer ?
#
loop_
_entity_poly.entity_id
_entity_poly.type
_entity_poly.pdbx_seq_one_letter_code
_entity_poly.pdbx_strand_id
1 'polypeptide(L)'
;MRDNGAGSYISTEYTVTAAAAATSITVTGLKTDTPASGVIRINGDRYTYTSWMGTTVSGLSPAIKAGGYTAAPAFIPMLDGVSTGTSMTSASFQFGTPFTCRYFVRNGTDGSAIVPFESTLSVTSTGGSGPAVRGADE
;
A
#
# COMPACT_ATOMS: atom_id res chain seq x y z
N MET A 1 -3.37 -4.64 -1.42
CA MET A 1 -4.21 -3.43 -1.56
C MET A 1 -5.65 -3.84 -1.86
N ARG A 2 -6.63 -2.95 -1.66
CA ARG A 2 -8.04 -3.33 -1.84
C ARG A 2 -8.35 -3.54 -3.33
N ASP A 3 -8.96 -4.68 -3.62
CA ASP A 3 -9.45 -5.05 -4.96
C ASP A 3 -10.65 -4.17 -5.33
N ASN A 4 -10.79 -3.82 -6.61
CA ASN A 4 -11.90 -3.00 -7.10
C ASN A 4 -13.11 -3.82 -7.58
N GLY A 5 -13.06 -5.15 -7.49
CA GLY A 5 -14.09 -6.06 -7.98
C GLY A 5 -14.12 -6.23 -9.50
N ALA A 6 -13.25 -5.54 -10.24
CA ALA A 6 -13.21 -5.50 -11.70
C ALA A 6 -11.85 -5.94 -12.26
N GLY A 7 -11.11 -6.76 -11.51
CA GLY A 7 -9.82 -7.31 -11.94
C GLY A 7 -8.63 -6.37 -11.73
N SER A 8 -8.77 -5.30 -10.95
CA SER A 8 -7.69 -4.38 -10.61
C SER A 8 -7.77 -3.96 -9.13
N TYR A 9 -6.95 -2.99 -8.72
CA TYR A 9 -6.95 -2.43 -7.38
C TYR A 9 -7.45 -0.99 -7.36
N ILE A 10 -7.90 -0.56 -6.19
CA ILE A 10 -8.34 0.82 -5.99
C ILE A 10 -7.11 1.72 -5.84
N SER A 11 -6.67 2.36 -6.93
CA SER A 11 -5.55 3.31 -6.94
C SER A 11 -5.96 4.76 -6.62
N THR A 12 -7.26 5.01 -6.52
CA THR A 12 -7.88 6.34 -6.35
C THR A 12 -8.76 6.38 -5.10
N GLU A 13 -8.35 5.69 -4.05
CA GLU A 13 -9.14 5.57 -2.83
C GLU A 13 -9.33 6.93 -2.14
N TYR A 14 -8.32 7.78 -2.24
CA TYR A 14 -8.27 9.12 -1.69
C TYR A 14 -7.91 10.13 -2.77
N THR A 15 -8.22 11.39 -2.50
CA THR A 15 -7.77 12.54 -3.27
C THR A 15 -6.96 13.45 -2.36
N VAL A 16 -5.71 13.73 -2.73
CA VAL A 16 -4.74 14.45 -1.90
C VAL A 16 -4.24 15.72 -2.60
N THR A 17 -4.22 16.82 -1.85
CA THR A 17 -3.47 18.03 -2.19
C THR A 17 -2.36 18.19 -1.16
N ALA A 18 -1.13 18.38 -1.60
CA ALA A 18 0.02 18.49 -0.73
C ALA A 18 1.04 19.50 -1.25
N ALA A 19 1.54 20.34 -0.37
CA ALA A 19 2.61 21.27 -0.70
C ALA A 19 3.95 20.53 -0.85
N ALA A 20 4.83 21.06 -1.71
CA ALA A 20 6.21 20.58 -1.82
C ALA A 20 6.93 20.65 -0.46
N ALA A 21 7.86 19.72 -0.23
CA ALA A 21 8.62 19.56 1.00
C ALA A 21 7.80 19.26 2.28
N ALA A 22 6.49 19.06 2.18
CA ALA A 22 5.68 18.66 3.32
C ALA A 22 6.08 17.26 3.82
N THR A 23 6.17 17.10 5.14
CA THR A 23 6.36 15.81 5.82
C THR A 23 5.07 15.30 6.47
N SER A 24 3.98 16.01 6.26
CA SER A 24 2.64 15.71 6.79
C SER A 24 1.59 16.21 5.81
N ILE A 25 0.51 15.44 5.62
CA ILE A 25 -0.57 15.74 4.68
C ILE A 25 -1.92 15.43 5.30
N THR A 26 -2.97 16.09 4.79
CA THR A 26 -4.35 15.75 5.12
C THR A 26 -4.90 14.77 4.09
N VAL A 27 -5.44 13.65 4.59
CA VAL A 27 -6.15 12.63 3.83
C VAL A 27 -7.53 12.47 4.45
N THR A 28 -8.55 12.98 3.77
CA THR A 28 -9.94 12.92 4.25
C THR A 28 -10.52 11.53 3.98
N GLY A 29 -11.26 10.99 4.96
CA GLY A 29 -11.96 9.71 4.81
C GLY A 29 -11.06 8.49 4.97
N LEU A 30 -9.93 8.61 5.69
CA LEU A 30 -9.13 7.46 6.10
C LEU A 30 -10.01 6.39 6.74
N LYS A 31 -9.92 5.18 6.21
CA LYS A 31 -10.73 4.06 6.69
C LYS A 31 -10.17 3.54 8.02
N THR A 32 -11.02 2.95 8.85
CA THR A 32 -10.64 2.45 10.19
C THR A 32 -9.63 1.30 10.14
N ASP A 33 -9.55 0.60 9.02
CA ASP A 33 -8.58 -0.46 8.74
C ASP A 33 -7.23 0.07 8.20
N THR A 34 -7.03 1.39 8.12
CA THR A 34 -5.76 1.99 7.67
C THR A 34 -4.63 1.63 8.65
N PRO A 35 -3.52 1.03 8.18
CA PRO A 35 -2.38 0.72 9.04
C PRO A 35 -1.88 1.94 9.81
N ALA A 36 -1.50 1.77 11.08
CA ALA A 36 -1.01 2.87 11.92
C ALA A 36 0.27 3.52 11.36
N SER A 37 1.11 2.73 10.67
CA SER A 37 2.28 3.17 9.90
C SER A 37 2.36 2.36 8.60
N GLY A 38 3.08 2.85 7.59
CA GLY A 38 3.17 2.14 6.33
C GLY A 38 3.56 3.03 5.15
N VAL A 39 2.87 2.85 4.04
CA VAL A 39 3.10 3.57 2.79
C VAL A 39 1.82 4.23 2.31
N ILE A 40 1.91 5.46 1.82
CA ILE A 40 0.89 6.07 0.97
C ILE A 40 1.46 6.23 -0.44
N ARG A 41 0.64 5.89 -1.44
CA ARG A 41 0.96 6.10 -2.85
C ARG A 41 0.17 7.31 -3.34
N ILE A 42 0.82 8.35 -3.84
CA ILE A 42 0.17 9.58 -4.34
C ILE A 42 0.55 9.74 -5.81
N ASN A 43 -0.43 9.63 -6.71
CA ASN A 43 -0.22 9.56 -8.15
C ASN A 43 0.86 8.54 -8.57
N GLY A 44 0.92 7.39 -7.86
CA GLY A 44 1.91 6.33 -8.07
C GLY A 44 3.21 6.48 -7.26
N ASP A 45 3.57 7.72 -6.87
CA ASP A 45 4.77 8.00 -6.08
C ASP A 45 4.65 7.41 -4.67
N ARG A 46 5.73 6.84 -4.17
CA ARG A 46 5.76 6.12 -2.88
C ARG A 46 6.28 7.03 -1.76
N TYR A 47 5.53 7.11 -0.66
CA TYR A 47 5.94 7.76 0.57
C TYR A 47 5.70 6.85 1.77
N THR A 48 6.71 6.58 2.60
CA THR A 48 6.48 5.95 3.91
C THR A 48 5.87 6.97 4.86
N TYR A 49 5.03 6.54 5.80
CA TYR A 49 4.54 7.37 6.91
C TYR A 49 4.71 6.63 8.23
N THR A 50 4.93 7.38 9.31
CA THR A 50 5.18 6.81 10.65
C THR A 50 3.93 6.76 11.51
N SER A 51 2.97 7.65 11.26
CA SER A 51 1.72 7.72 12.02
C SER A 51 0.61 8.43 11.24
N TRP A 52 -0.63 8.22 11.68
CA TRP A 52 -1.74 9.09 11.33
C TRP A 52 -2.65 9.31 12.54
N MET A 53 -3.31 10.46 12.58
CA MET A 53 -4.34 10.78 13.59
C MET A 53 -5.45 11.61 12.94
N GLY A 54 -6.69 11.17 13.09
CA GLY A 54 -7.82 11.79 12.40
C GLY A 54 -7.61 11.70 10.88
N THR A 55 -7.43 12.85 10.23
CA THR A 55 -7.16 12.94 8.79
C THR A 55 -5.70 13.27 8.48
N THR A 56 -4.84 13.42 9.48
CA THR A 56 -3.45 13.85 9.26
C THR A 56 -2.53 12.64 9.22
N VAL A 57 -1.87 12.43 8.08
CA VAL A 57 -0.78 11.46 7.91
C VAL A 57 0.55 12.19 8.12
N SER A 58 1.43 11.64 8.96
CA SER A 58 2.66 12.31 9.42
C SER A 58 3.91 11.45 9.26
N GLY A 59 5.06 12.12 9.22
CA GLY A 59 6.37 11.47 9.08
C GLY A 59 6.60 10.93 7.67
N LEU A 60 6.14 11.66 6.65
CA LEU A 60 6.36 11.28 5.26
C LEU A 60 7.85 11.24 4.93
N SER A 61 8.28 10.13 4.34
CA SER A 61 9.63 9.99 3.78
C SER A 61 9.59 9.34 2.39
N PRO A 62 10.22 9.95 1.37
CA PRO A 62 10.81 11.30 1.40
C PRO A 62 9.76 12.38 1.70
N ALA A 63 10.18 13.63 1.93
CA ALA A 63 9.22 14.75 1.93
C ALA A 63 8.56 14.86 0.54
N ILE A 64 7.36 15.44 0.48
CA ILE A 64 6.62 15.60 -0.79
C ILE A 64 7.52 16.26 -1.84
N LYS A 65 7.54 15.65 -3.03
CA LYS A 65 8.41 16.09 -4.14
C LYS A 65 8.21 17.56 -4.51
N ALA A 66 9.20 18.11 -5.21
CA ALA A 66 9.07 19.43 -5.83
C ALA A 66 7.82 19.53 -6.72
N GLY A 67 7.13 20.67 -6.68
CA GLY A 67 5.86 20.89 -7.38
C GLY A 67 4.61 20.44 -6.60
N GLY A 68 4.75 19.58 -5.60
CA GLY A 68 3.62 19.13 -4.78
C GLY A 68 2.59 18.28 -5.54
N TYR A 69 1.38 18.22 -5.01
CA TYR A 69 0.22 17.57 -5.62
C TYR A 69 -1.02 18.46 -5.50
N THR A 70 -1.86 18.42 -6.54
CA THR A 70 -3.17 19.09 -6.57
C THR A 70 -4.22 18.06 -6.95
N ALA A 71 -5.15 17.77 -6.04
CA ALA A 71 -6.24 16.81 -6.25
C ALA A 71 -5.78 15.46 -6.85
N ALA A 72 -4.64 14.96 -6.40
CA ALA A 72 -4.02 13.75 -6.94
C ALA A 72 -4.67 12.49 -6.37
N PRO A 73 -4.82 11.42 -7.17
CA PRO A 73 -5.31 10.14 -6.67
C PRO A 73 -4.30 9.54 -5.71
N ALA A 74 -4.77 8.95 -4.62
CA ALA A 74 -3.93 8.29 -3.65
C ALA A 74 -4.58 7.03 -3.08
N PHE A 75 -3.76 6.13 -2.54
CA PHE A 75 -4.23 4.96 -1.81
C PHE A 75 -3.18 4.53 -0.77
N ILE A 76 -3.64 3.86 0.28
CA ILE A 76 -2.78 3.28 1.32
C ILE A 76 -2.85 1.75 1.20
N PRO A 77 -1.80 1.08 0.71
CA PRO A 77 -1.74 -0.38 0.75
C PRO A 77 -1.64 -0.90 2.19
N MET A 78 -2.32 -2.02 2.47
CA MET A 78 -2.19 -2.76 3.73
C MET A 78 -0.76 -3.26 4.02
N LEU A 79 -0.02 -3.50 2.94
CA LEU A 79 1.37 -3.98 2.95
C LEU A 79 2.03 -3.52 1.65
N ASP A 80 3.17 -2.86 1.77
CA ASP A 80 3.99 -2.42 0.65
C ASP A 80 5.43 -2.23 1.14
N GLY A 81 6.24 -3.30 1.09
CA GLY A 81 7.59 -3.33 1.63
C GLY A 81 8.51 -4.26 0.84
N VAL A 82 9.78 -4.31 1.25
CA VAL A 82 10.75 -5.29 0.76
C VAL A 82 10.77 -6.45 1.76
N SER A 83 10.58 -7.68 1.28
CA SER A 83 10.63 -8.85 2.17
C SER A 83 12.07 -9.18 2.50
N THR A 84 12.44 -9.05 3.78
CA THR A 84 13.76 -9.47 4.29
C THR A 84 13.77 -10.92 4.77
N GLY A 85 12.64 -11.62 4.70
CA GLY A 85 12.48 -13.01 5.12
C GLY A 85 11.58 -13.84 4.19
N THR A 86 11.18 -15.02 4.65
CA THR A 86 10.30 -15.95 3.93
C THR A 86 8.84 -15.51 3.91
N SER A 87 8.45 -14.57 4.77
CA SER A 87 7.09 -14.05 4.89
C SER A 87 7.09 -12.55 5.18
N MET A 88 6.02 -11.87 4.75
CA MET A 88 5.71 -10.50 5.15
C MET A 88 4.25 -10.45 5.64
N THR A 89 4.01 -9.74 6.73
CA THR A 89 2.69 -9.66 7.38
C THR A 89 2.23 -8.21 7.40
N SER A 90 0.95 -7.97 7.10
CA SER A 90 0.36 -6.64 7.24
C SER A 90 0.18 -6.28 8.71
N ALA A 91 -0.10 -5.01 8.99
CA ALA A 91 -0.68 -4.64 10.28
C ALA A 91 -2.03 -5.36 10.50
N SER A 92 -2.42 -5.48 11.76
CA SER A 92 -3.78 -5.89 12.13
C SER A 92 -4.80 -4.92 11.53
N PHE A 93 -5.89 -5.46 10.98
CA PHE A 93 -7.01 -4.68 10.45
C PHE A 93 -8.32 -5.15 11.10
N GLN A 94 -9.33 -4.28 11.12
CA GLN A 94 -10.65 -4.65 11.60
C GLN A 94 -11.39 -5.45 10.52
N PHE A 95 -11.67 -6.72 10.81
CA PHE A 95 -12.47 -7.56 9.92
C PHE A 95 -13.97 -7.23 10.07
N GLY A 96 -14.63 -6.87 8.97
CA GLY A 96 -16.08 -6.73 8.91
C GLY A 96 -16.74 -7.90 8.19
N THR A 97 -16.38 -8.11 6.93
CA THR A 97 -16.84 -9.21 6.08
C THR A 97 -15.69 -9.74 5.24
N PRO A 98 -15.80 -10.95 4.65
CA PRO A 98 -14.79 -11.46 3.72
C PRO A 98 -14.58 -10.48 2.56
N PHE A 99 -13.31 -10.28 2.19
CA PHE A 99 -12.94 -9.45 1.05
C PHE A 99 -11.77 -10.06 0.27
N THR A 100 -11.66 -9.68 -1.00
CA THR A 100 -10.53 -10.06 -1.83
C THR A 100 -9.42 -9.02 -1.67
N CYS A 101 -8.24 -9.48 -1.27
CA CYS A 101 -7.03 -8.67 -1.32
C CYS A 101 -6.27 -8.99 -2.61
N ARG A 102 -5.78 -7.95 -3.27
CA ARG A 102 -4.89 -8.08 -4.42
C ARG A 102 -3.47 -7.71 -4.02
N TYR A 103 -2.50 -8.53 -4.41
CA TYR A 103 -1.09 -8.32 -4.12
C TYR A 103 -0.25 -8.46 -5.38
N PHE A 104 0.86 -7.73 -5.39
CA PHE A 104 1.78 -7.64 -6.49
C PHE A 104 3.15 -7.95 -5.92
N VAL A 105 3.83 -8.91 -6.51
CA VAL A 105 5.25 -9.14 -6.25
C VAL A 105 6.01 -8.46 -7.37
N ARG A 106 6.91 -7.54 -7.01
CA ARG A 106 7.79 -6.85 -7.96
C ARG A 106 9.18 -7.44 -7.86
N ASN A 107 9.92 -7.37 -8.96
CA ASN A 107 11.32 -7.80 -8.93
C ASN A 107 12.10 -6.96 -7.91
N GLY A 108 12.96 -7.64 -7.14
CA GLY A 108 13.90 -6.99 -6.25
C GLY A 108 15.17 -6.55 -6.99
N THR A 109 16.13 -6.04 -6.24
CA THR A 109 17.47 -5.69 -6.75
C THR A 109 18.46 -6.86 -6.70
N ASP A 110 18.03 -7.99 -6.12
CA ASP A 110 18.89 -9.14 -5.85
C ASP A 110 18.94 -10.07 -7.07
N GLY A 111 20.10 -10.70 -7.32
CA GLY A 111 20.37 -11.50 -8.53
C GLY A 111 19.52 -12.76 -8.73
N SER A 112 18.62 -13.07 -7.80
CA SER A 112 17.55 -14.07 -7.98
C SER A 112 16.24 -13.33 -8.21
N ALA A 113 16.05 -12.88 -9.45
CA ALA A 113 14.89 -12.08 -9.81
C ALA A 113 13.60 -12.86 -9.52
N ILE A 114 12.73 -12.29 -8.68
CA ILE A 114 11.37 -12.79 -8.58
C ILE A 114 10.65 -12.34 -9.84
N VAL A 115 10.10 -13.29 -10.60
CA VAL A 115 9.21 -12.97 -11.73
C VAL A 115 8.09 -12.08 -11.21
N PRO A 116 7.92 -10.85 -11.70
CA PRO A 116 6.82 -10.00 -11.27
C PRO A 116 5.49 -10.69 -11.58
N PHE A 117 4.63 -10.81 -10.58
CA PHE A 117 3.31 -11.38 -10.78
C PHE A 117 2.28 -10.69 -9.90
N GLU A 118 1.03 -10.81 -10.35
CA GLU A 118 -0.15 -10.29 -9.70
C GLU A 118 -1.05 -11.46 -9.31
N SER A 119 -1.58 -11.44 -8.10
CA SER A 119 -2.49 -12.46 -7.62
C SER A 119 -3.47 -11.87 -6.62
N THR A 120 -4.53 -12.63 -6.35
CA THR A 120 -5.50 -12.33 -5.31
C THR A 120 -5.42 -13.37 -4.20
N LEU A 121 -5.89 -13.00 -3.01
CA LEU A 121 -6.13 -13.91 -1.90
C LEU A 121 -7.43 -13.52 -1.21
N SER A 122 -8.19 -14.52 -0.77
CA SER A 122 -9.38 -14.29 0.06
C SER A 122 -8.97 -14.03 1.50
N VAL A 123 -9.44 -12.92 2.06
CA VAL A 123 -9.27 -12.61 3.48
C VAL A 123 -10.56 -12.96 4.21
N THR A 124 -10.46 -13.88 5.18
CA THR A 124 -11.57 -14.28 6.05
C THR A 124 -11.34 -13.76 7.48
N SER A 125 -12.20 -14.16 8.42
CA SER A 125 -12.04 -13.82 9.83
C SER A 125 -10.76 -14.40 10.46
N THR A 126 -10.16 -15.42 9.84
CA THR A 126 -8.86 -15.99 10.27
C THR A 126 -7.68 -15.37 9.53
N GLY A 127 -7.91 -14.33 8.72
CA GLY A 127 -6.92 -13.71 7.85
C GLY A 127 -6.89 -14.35 6.46
N GLY A 128 -5.81 -14.10 5.74
CA GLY A 128 -5.57 -14.68 4.42
C GLY A 128 -4.07 -14.73 4.15
N SER A 129 -3.64 -15.72 3.37
CA SER A 129 -2.25 -15.85 2.92
C SER A 129 -2.22 -16.20 1.43
N GLY A 130 -1.17 -15.73 0.76
CA GLY A 130 -0.93 -16.00 -0.67
C GLY A 130 0.57 -16.24 -0.89
N PRO A 131 0.94 -17.16 -1.80
CA PRO A 131 2.34 -17.47 -2.05
C PRO A 131 3.05 -16.33 -2.78
N ALA A 132 4.32 -16.09 -2.44
CA ALA A 132 5.26 -15.36 -3.29
C ALA A 132 6.04 -16.39 -4.12
N VAL A 133 5.75 -16.52 -5.42
CA VAL A 133 6.46 -17.49 -6.28
C VAL A 133 7.85 -16.96 -6.63
N ARG A 134 8.89 -17.74 -6.32
CA ARG A 134 10.30 -17.49 -6.65
C ARG A 134 10.76 -18.44 -7.76
N GLY A 135 10.02 -18.54 -8.86
CA GLY A 135 10.50 -19.29 -10.02
C GLY A 135 11.74 -18.59 -10.58
N ALA A 136 12.83 -19.33 -10.81
CA ALA A 136 13.88 -18.83 -11.70
C ALA A 136 13.28 -18.62 -13.09
N ASP A 137 13.77 -17.62 -13.81
CA ASP A 137 13.52 -17.50 -15.26
C ASP A 137 14.15 -18.73 -15.93
N GLU A 138 13.36 -19.53 -16.66
CA GLU A 138 13.88 -20.55 -17.58
C GLU A 138 14.09 -19.95 -18.97
#